data_AF-A0A971R2F9-F1
#
_entry.id   AF-A0A971R2F9-F1
#
_cell.length_a   1.000
_cell.length_b   1.000
_cell.length_c   1.000
_cell.angle_alpha   90.00
_cell.angle_beta   90.00
_cell.angle_gamma   90.00
#
_symmetry.space_group_name_H-M   'P 1'
#
loop_
_entity.id
_entity.type
_entity.pdbx_description
1 polymer ?
#
loop_
_entity_poly.entity_id
_entity_poly.type
_entity_poly.pdbx_seq_one_letter_code
_entity_poly.pdbx_strand_id
1 'polypeptide(L)'
;MERAAIYHISEHNYAYAVDGDTLAVRLRAKKNDLERVVVHYKNLYDHTSRPEELSMEKILSDGTSDLYEARIRVKEKRFKYYFELFSS
;
A
#
# COMPACT_ATOMS: atom_id res chain seq x y z
N MET A 1 -15.99 4.76 -5.15
CA MET A 1 -14.60 5.12 -5.49
C MET A 1 -14.47 6.37 -6.37
N GLU A 2 -14.07 7.48 -5.77
CA GLU A 2 -13.55 8.72 -6.37
C GLU A 2 -12.06 8.58 -6.67
N ARG A 3 -11.73 8.39 -7.96
CA ARG A 3 -10.34 8.12 -8.38
C ARG A 3 -9.40 9.30 -8.13
N ALA A 4 -9.91 10.54 -8.21
CA ALA A 4 -9.10 11.73 -7.98
C ALA A 4 -8.63 11.88 -6.52
N ALA A 5 -9.27 11.18 -5.57
CA ALA A 5 -8.90 11.20 -4.16
C ALA A 5 -7.86 10.13 -3.78
N ILE A 6 -7.59 9.17 -4.69
CA ILE A 6 -6.60 8.12 -4.47
C ILE A 6 -5.20 8.71 -4.64
N TYR A 7 -4.38 8.58 -3.62
CA TYR A 7 -3.03 9.16 -3.63
C TYR A 7 -2.01 8.25 -2.95
N HIS A 8 -0.89 8.06 -3.64
CA HIS A 8 0.31 7.41 -3.15
C HIS A 8 1.53 7.99 -3.89
N ILE A 9 2.67 8.04 -3.19
CA ILE A 9 3.97 8.31 -3.78
C ILE A 9 4.99 7.36 -3.14
N SER A 10 5.95 6.85 -3.92
CA SER A 10 6.89 5.82 -3.48
C SER A 10 8.05 6.36 -2.61
N GLU A 11 7.79 7.41 -1.84
CA GLU A 11 8.78 8.12 -1.03
C GLU A 11 8.14 8.81 0.19
N HIS A 12 8.97 9.45 1.00
CA HIS A 12 8.59 10.21 2.19
C HIS A 12 7.69 9.40 3.15
N ASN A 13 6.59 9.99 3.61
CA ASN A 13 5.66 9.41 4.56
C ASN A 13 4.70 8.36 3.93
N TYR A 14 4.79 8.11 2.62
CA TYR A 14 3.96 7.15 1.90
C TYR A 14 4.70 5.85 1.57
N ALA A 15 6.02 5.86 1.50
CA ALA A 15 6.85 4.67 1.47
C ALA A 15 8.16 4.92 2.21
N TYR A 16 8.36 4.25 3.34
CA TYR A 16 9.57 4.41 4.16
C TYR A 16 10.00 3.10 4.83
N ALA A 17 11.31 2.98 5.03
CA ALA A 17 11.88 1.86 5.75
C ALA A 17 11.53 1.96 7.24
N VAL A 18 10.93 0.89 7.78
CA VAL A 18 10.70 0.72 9.22
C VAL A 18 11.94 0.12 9.86
N ASP A 19 12.55 -0.86 9.19
CA ASP A 19 13.80 -1.51 9.55
C ASP A 19 14.50 -2.03 8.29
N GLY A 20 15.53 -2.90 8.45
CA GLY A 20 16.36 -3.37 7.34
C GLY A 20 15.62 -4.15 6.24
N ASP A 21 14.52 -4.82 6.58
CA ASP A 21 13.78 -5.69 5.66
C ASP A 21 12.29 -5.29 5.54
N THR A 22 11.85 -4.24 6.23
CA THR A 22 10.43 -3.88 6.34
C THR A 22 10.18 -2.49 5.77
N LEU A 23 9.29 -2.42 4.79
CA LEU A 23 8.82 -1.17 4.19
C LEU A 23 7.37 -0.92 4.61
N ALA A 24 7.11 0.23 5.23
CA ALA A 24 5.75 0.73 5.39
C ALA A 24 5.32 1.42 4.10
N VAL A 25 4.19 1.01 3.54
CA VAL A 25 3.55 1.65 2.38
C VAL A 25 2.17 2.14 2.78
N ARG A 26 1.82 3.34 2.30
CA ARG A 26 0.54 3.98 2.59
C ARG A 26 -0.23 4.35 1.35
N LEU A 27 -1.55 4.30 1.45
CA LEU A 27 -2.48 4.79 0.43
C LEU A 27 -3.48 5.73 1.10
N ARG A 28 -3.67 6.92 0.55
CA ARG A 28 -4.77 7.81 0.95
C ARG A 28 -5.91 7.65 -0.06
N ALA A 29 -7.15 7.63 0.44
CA ALA A 29 -8.36 7.68 -0.37
C ALA A 29 -9.40 8.60 0.28
N LYS A 30 -10.49 8.90 -0.43
CA LYS A 30 -11.64 9.58 0.16
C LYS A 30 -12.21 8.74 1.31
N LYS A 31 -12.67 9.42 2.36
CA LYS A 31 -13.28 8.79 3.52
C LYS A 31 -14.44 7.87 3.13
N ASN A 32 -14.43 6.65 3.68
CA ASN A 32 -15.43 5.60 3.49
C ASN A 32 -15.67 5.20 2.03
N ASP A 33 -14.73 5.51 1.14
CA ASP A 33 -14.89 5.29 -0.29
C ASP A 33 -14.24 3.97 -0.77
N LEU A 34 -13.43 3.35 0.11
CA LEU A 34 -12.85 2.02 -0.09
C LEU A 34 -13.21 1.11 1.09
N GLU A 35 -13.72 -0.08 0.77
CA GLU A 35 -14.05 -1.12 1.75
C GLU A 35 -12.80 -1.87 2.21
N ARG A 36 -11.91 -2.14 1.24
CA ARG A 36 -10.68 -2.90 1.46
C ARG A 36 -9.60 -2.44 0.49
N VAL A 37 -8.36 -2.48 0.97
CA VAL A 37 -7.16 -2.24 0.17
C VAL A 37 -6.21 -3.39 0.40
N VAL A 38 -5.69 -3.97 -0.68
CA VAL A 38 -4.66 -5.02 -0.64
C VAL A 38 -3.42 -4.50 -1.35
N VAL A 39 -2.26 -4.60 -0.70
CA VAL A 39 -0.98 -4.39 -1.37
C VAL A 39 -0.46 -5.72 -1.88
N HIS A 40 -0.10 -5.75 -3.16
CA HIS A 40 0.60 -6.84 -3.81
C HIS A 40 2.05 -6.45 -3.97
N TYR A 41 3.00 -7.26 -3.50
CA TYR A 41 4.41 -6.94 -3.56
C TYR A 41 5.28 -8.15 -3.92
N LYS A 42 6.42 -7.88 -4.57
CA LYS A 42 7.37 -8.91 -4.97
C LYS A 42 8.76 -8.35 -5.23
N ASN A 43 9.75 -9.22 -5.16
CA ASN A 43 11.07 -8.97 -5.71
C ASN A 43 10.95 -8.60 -7.21
N LEU A 44 11.70 -7.59 -7.64
CA LEU A 44 11.66 -7.07 -9.02
C LEU A 44 12.10 -8.12 -10.05
N TYR A 45 13.06 -8.97 -9.68
CA TYR A 45 13.67 -9.98 -10.56
C TYR A 45 12.99 -11.33 -10.51
N ASP A 46 12.02 -11.50 -9.61
CA ASP A 46 11.23 -12.72 -9.58
C ASP A 46 10.12 -12.63 -10.64
N HIS A 47 10.28 -13.37 -11.72
CA HIS A 47 9.34 -13.41 -12.84
C HIS A 47 8.39 -14.61 -12.79
N THR A 48 8.59 -15.54 -11.87
CA THR A 48 7.87 -16.82 -11.84
C THR A 48 6.87 -16.89 -10.69
N SER A 49 7.16 -16.26 -9.56
CA SER A 49 6.25 -16.26 -8.42
C SER A 49 5.11 -15.26 -8.57
N ARG A 50 3.99 -15.63 -7.94
CA ARG A 50 2.91 -14.69 -7.67
C ARG A 50 3.36 -13.67 -6.61
N PRO A 51 2.89 -12.41 -6.69
CA PRO A 51 3.12 -11.45 -5.62
C PRO A 51 2.62 -11.99 -4.28
N GLU A 52 3.32 -11.63 -3.21
CA GLU A 52 2.74 -11.69 -1.87
C GLU A 52 1.63 -10.63 -1.77
N GLU A 53 0.58 -10.94 -1.03
CA GLU A 53 -0.54 -10.03 -0.80
C GLU A 53 -0.74 -9.77 0.69
N LEU A 54 -1.02 -8.51 1.02
CA LEU A 54 -1.29 -8.09 2.40
C LEU A 54 -2.43 -7.09 2.43
N SER A 55 -3.45 -7.36 3.26
CA SER A 55 -4.51 -6.39 3.52
C SER A 55 -3.93 -5.19 4.28
N MET A 56 -4.26 -3.98 3.82
CA MET A 56 -3.85 -2.76 4.49
C MET A 56 -4.84 -2.39 5.60
N GLU A 57 -4.31 -1.88 6.71
CA GLU A 57 -5.10 -1.40 7.84
C GLU A 57 -5.41 0.09 7.65
N LYS A 58 -6.65 0.50 7.94
CA LYS A 58 -7.02 1.93 8.00
C LYS A 58 -6.49 2.52 9.31
N ILE A 59 -5.34 3.20 9.25
CA ILE A 59 -4.65 3.75 10.42
C ILE A 59 -5.12 5.15 10.82
N LEU A 60 -5.80 5.85 9.91
CA LEU A 60 -6.34 7.18 10.15
C LEU A 60 -7.60 7.38 9.31
N SER A 61 -8.57 8.08 9.89
CA SER A 61 -9.72 8.64 9.18
C SER A 61 -9.90 10.07 9.67
N ASP A 62 -9.84 11.04 8.75
CA ASP A 62 -10.08 12.45 9.06
C ASP A 62 -11.48 12.90 8.60
N GLY A 63 -11.69 14.20 8.37
CA GLY A 63 -12.98 14.72 7.89
C GLY A 63 -13.31 14.32 6.43
N THR A 64 -12.31 14.03 5.61
CA THR A 64 -12.44 13.87 4.15
C THR A 64 -11.70 12.67 3.58
N SER A 65 -10.71 12.13 4.29
CA SER A 65 -9.79 11.11 3.81
C SER A 65 -9.60 9.97 4.80
N ASP A 66 -9.37 8.77 4.26
CA ASP A 66 -8.88 7.61 4.98
C ASP A 66 -7.43 7.33 4.56
N LEU A 67 -6.58 6.96 5.51
CA LEU A 67 -5.20 6.55 5.27
C LEU A 67 -5.05 5.07 5.65
N TYR A 68 -4.59 4.29 4.69
CA TYR A 68 -4.31 2.86 4.84
C TYR A 68 -2.80 2.65 4.91
N GLU A 69 -2.33 1.74 5.78
CA GLU A 69 -0.91 1.33 5.88
C GLU A 69 -0.79 -0.20 5.83
N ALA A 70 0.26 -0.69 5.19
CA ALA A 70 0.73 -2.05 5.34
C ALA A 70 2.26 -2.05 5.50
N ARG A 71 2.77 -3.02 6.26
CA ARG A 71 4.22 -3.24 6.43
C ARG A 71 4.60 -4.49 5.69
N ILE A 72 5.18 -4.30 4.50
CA ILE A 72 5.59 -5.40 3.63
C ILE A 72 7.04 -5.79 3.94
N ARG A 73 7.34 -7.08 3.87
CA ARG A 73 8.71 -7.58 4.05
C ARG A 73 9.40 -7.70 2.70
N VAL A 74 10.45 -6.92 2.50
CA VAL A 74 11.24 -6.82 1.27
C VAL A 74 12.70 -7.08 1.62
N LYS A 75 13.09 -8.37 1.64
CA LYS A 75 14.47 -8.79 1.96
C LYS A 75 15.47 -8.28 0.91
N GLU A 76 15.02 -8.06 -0.31
CA GLU A 76 15.85 -7.63 -1.42
C GLU A 76 15.70 -6.13 -1.68
N LYS A 77 16.81 -5.48 -2.05
CA LYS A 77 16.87 -4.03 -2.29
C LYS A 77 16.10 -3.57 -3.54
N ARG A 78 15.57 -4.49 -4.35
CA ARG A 78 14.79 -4.19 -5.56
C ARG A 78 13.50 -4.98 -5.53
N PHE A 79 12.41 -4.25 -5.34
CA PHE A 79 11.06 -4.78 -5.24
C PHE A 79 10.11 -3.88 -6.02
N LYS A 80 8.90 -4.38 -6.24
CA LYS A 80 7.78 -3.63 -6.81
C LYS A 80 6.52 -3.97 -6.05
N TYR A 81 5.57 -3.04 -6.03
CA TYR A 81 4.26 -3.27 -5.46
C TYR A 81 3.18 -2.51 -6.22
N TYR A 82 1.93 -2.94 -6.07
CA TYR A 82 0.74 -2.25 -6.54
C TYR A 82 -0.40 -2.44 -5.55
N PHE A 83 -1.42 -1.59 -5.65
CA PHE A 83 -2.60 -1.64 -4.78
C PHE A 83 -3.79 -2.18 -5.55
N GLU A 84 -4.51 -3.12 -4.94
CA GLU A 84 -5.81 -3.57 -5.37
C GLU A 84 -6.88 -2.95 -4.45
N LEU A 85 -7.83 -2.24 -5.05
CA LEU A 85 -8.80 -1.41 -4.33
C LEU A 85 -10.20 -2.01 -4.50
N PHE A 86 -10.89 -2.21 -3.39
CA PHE A 86 -12.25 -2.72 -3.36
C PHE A 86 -13.19 -1.60 -2.88
N SER A 87 -14.21 -1.32 -3.69
CA SER A 87 -15.29 -0.37 -3.43
C SER A 87 -16.57 -1.03 -3.90
N SER A 88 -17.64 -0.92 -3.11
CA SER A 88 -19.01 -1.09 -3.62
C SER A 88 -19.42 0.08 -4.50
#